data_AF-A0AA36MA11-F1
#
_entry.id   AF-A0AA36MA11-F1
#
_cell.length_a   1.000
_cell.length_b   1.000
_cell.length_c   1.000
_cell.angle_alpha   90.00
_cell.angle_beta   90.00
_cell.angle_gamma   90.00
#
_symmetry.space_group_name_H-M   'P 1'
#
loop_
_entity.id
_entity.type
_entity.pdbx_description
1 polymer ?
#
loop_
_entity_poly.entity_id
_entity_poly.type
_entity_poly.pdbx_seq_one_letter_code
_entity_poly.pdbx_strand_id
1 'polypeptide(L)'
;MLANPALLLLAVLVPSVAPAVLCGNAGGVLDETVINEEILKPLNAERSRVVRGKVASLPAGKKMNKIRWSCNLENAAKAALDATTCAKSPQSDVNSAGVYLTHDADNATIKTMMDSMLSNIDVWADANPSPFTSKNNKVASTSASGNADLIRGSMTKIGCAHTDCEDEDEITQRIFYCRTDQPPLKNGNTIYVTPDGGCKTNADCDAIKGEICDTNSGLCEMSSTTVPITSVTTSTTATTTTTPSYPGELPTGQNYECGNNVGMNDELRKRFLDMHNYRRSNLAQGMVQRPSGRYLPQGADMIKLRYNCDLEKDAIEEVRQCPTYKTGNVIYGKNFDSSPSTITSTFRSAVEKAVSNWWKIVRKDNQGPGMKVTFRQKHVGTPIESYTQVKTK
;
A
#
# COMPACT_ATOMS: atom_id res chain seq x y z
N MET A 1 -19.14 -21.44 -70.32
CA MET A 1 -18.14 -21.92 -69.35
C MET A 1 -17.41 -20.71 -68.80
N LEU A 2 -17.80 -20.24 -67.62
CA LEU A 2 -17.16 -19.12 -66.91
C LEU A 2 -16.38 -19.71 -65.74
N ALA A 3 -15.08 -19.46 -65.68
CA ALA A 3 -14.23 -19.81 -64.54
C ALA A 3 -14.26 -18.66 -63.53
N ASN A 4 -14.60 -18.97 -62.28
CA ASN A 4 -14.65 -18.06 -61.14
C ASN A 4 -13.35 -18.25 -60.31
N PRO A 5 -12.56 -17.21 -59.99
CA PRO A 5 -11.40 -17.39 -59.14
C PRO A 5 -11.84 -17.39 -57.68
N ALA A 6 -11.58 -18.51 -56.97
CA ALA A 6 -11.80 -18.62 -55.54
C ALA A 6 -10.82 -17.72 -54.80
N LEU A 7 -11.35 -16.73 -54.08
CA LEU A 7 -10.60 -15.86 -53.17
C LEU A 7 -10.33 -16.65 -51.87
N LEU A 8 -9.10 -17.10 -51.69
CA LEU A 8 -8.65 -17.73 -50.44
C LEU A 8 -8.44 -16.63 -49.38
N LEU A 9 -9.39 -16.46 -48.46
CA LEU A 9 -9.16 -15.66 -47.25
C LEU A 9 -8.24 -16.45 -46.30
N LEU A 10 -6.98 -16.05 -46.19
CA LEU A 10 -6.14 -16.44 -45.05
C LEU A 10 -6.66 -15.73 -43.80
N ALA A 11 -7.30 -16.50 -42.90
CA ALA A 11 -7.56 -16.04 -41.54
C ALA A 11 -6.22 -15.93 -40.80
N VAL A 12 -5.77 -14.69 -40.58
CA VAL A 12 -4.63 -14.41 -39.70
C VAL A 12 -5.10 -14.67 -38.27
N LEU A 13 -4.72 -15.83 -37.72
CA LEU A 13 -4.80 -16.08 -36.27
C LEU A 13 -3.84 -15.12 -35.58
N VAL A 14 -4.36 -13.99 -35.10
CA VAL A 14 -3.65 -13.14 -34.15
C VAL A 14 -3.60 -13.92 -32.84
N PRO A 15 -2.40 -14.26 -32.31
CA PRO A 15 -2.33 -14.86 -30.99
C PRO A 15 -2.94 -13.89 -29.99
N SER A 16 -4.03 -14.29 -29.35
CA SER A 16 -4.60 -13.58 -28.21
C SER A 16 -3.54 -13.53 -27.13
N VAL A 17 -2.83 -12.40 -27.02
CA VAL A 17 -1.92 -12.13 -25.91
C VAL A 17 -2.80 -12.07 -24.67
N ALA A 18 -2.70 -13.07 -23.80
CA ALA A 18 -3.41 -13.06 -22.53
C ALA A 18 -3.07 -11.76 -21.77
N PRO A 19 -4.07 -11.05 -21.20
CA PRO A 19 -3.83 -9.80 -20.51
C PRO A 19 -2.83 -10.02 -19.36
N ALA A 20 -1.89 -9.09 -19.21
CA ALA A 20 -0.81 -9.21 -18.24
C ALA A 20 -1.37 -9.14 -16.80
N VAL A 21 -0.99 -10.10 -15.97
CA VAL A 21 -1.36 -10.12 -14.54
C VAL A 21 -0.44 -9.17 -13.78
N LEU A 22 -1.00 -8.05 -13.29
CA LEU A 22 -0.24 -7.00 -12.56
C LEU A 22 0.55 -7.58 -11.38
N CYS A 23 -0.05 -8.56 -10.70
CA CYS A 23 0.53 -9.27 -9.56
C CYS A 23 0.95 -10.70 -9.91
N GLY A 24 1.12 -11.05 -11.19
CA GLY A 24 1.33 -12.44 -11.65
C GLY A 24 2.57 -13.11 -11.06
N ASN A 25 3.67 -12.37 -10.92
CA ASN A 25 4.89 -12.84 -10.27
C ASN A 25 4.76 -12.97 -8.74
N ALA A 26 3.70 -12.40 -8.16
CA ALA A 26 3.38 -12.48 -6.73
C ALA A 26 2.26 -13.50 -6.44
N GLY A 27 1.74 -14.22 -7.44
CA GLY A 27 0.64 -15.18 -7.26
C GLY A 27 -0.76 -14.60 -7.38
N GLY A 28 -0.88 -13.34 -7.84
CA GLY A 28 -2.15 -12.69 -8.16
C GLY A 28 -2.93 -13.43 -9.25
N VAL A 29 -4.24 -13.24 -9.25
CA VAL A 29 -5.18 -13.92 -10.16
C VAL A 29 -5.89 -12.95 -11.10
N LEU A 30 -5.86 -11.65 -10.81
CA LEU A 30 -6.52 -10.64 -11.61
C LEU A 30 -5.55 -9.93 -12.55
N ASP A 31 -5.97 -9.73 -13.80
CA ASP A 31 -5.18 -8.96 -14.74
C ASP A 31 -5.19 -7.46 -14.45
N GLU A 32 -4.19 -6.76 -14.98
CA GLU A 32 -4.02 -5.33 -14.76
C GLU A 32 -5.23 -4.49 -15.22
N THR A 33 -5.91 -4.92 -16.29
CA THR A 33 -7.08 -4.21 -16.82
C THR A 33 -8.26 -4.36 -15.87
N VAL A 34 -8.53 -5.58 -15.40
CA VAL A 34 -9.56 -5.83 -14.39
C VAL A 34 -9.28 -5.04 -13.12
N ILE A 35 -8.04 -5.05 -12.64
CA ILE A 35 -7.64 -4.29 -11.44
C ILE A 35 -7.90 -2.78 -11.61
N ASN A 36 -7.41 -2.18 -12.70
CA ASN A 36 -7.45 -0.74 -12.87
C ASN A 36 -8.83 -0.24 -13.32
N GLU A 37 -9.43 -0.87 -14.32
CA GLU A 37 -10.65 -0.40 -14.97
C GLU A 37 -11.93 -0.95 -14.32
N GLU A 38 -11.92 -2.18 -13.81
CA GLU A 38 -13.12 -2.83 -13.28
C GLU A 38 -13.23 -2.76 -11.75
N ILE A 39 -12.11 -2.54 -11.05
CA ILE A 39 -12.09 -2.47 -9.59
C ILE A 39 -11.73 -1.06 -9.09
N LEU A 40 -10.50 -0.61 -9.32
CA LEU A 40 -10.01 0.64 -8.71
C LEU A 40 -10.75 1.87 -9.22
N LYS A 41 -11.01 1.95 -10.53
CA LYS A 41 -11.72 3.07 -11.14
C LYS A 41 -13.14 3.23 -10.61
N PRO A 42 -14.03 2.22 -10.64
CA PRO A 42 -15.38 2.36 -10.09
C PRO A 42 -15.37 2.57 -8.57
N LEU A 43 -14.51 1.89 -7.81
CA LEU A 43 -14.40 2.10 -6.36
C LEU A 43 -14.01 3.56 -6.02
N ASN A 44 -13.01 4.11 -6.71
CA ASN A 44 -12.60 5.50 -6.49
C ASN A 44 -13.66 6.50 -6.99
N ALA A 45 -14.40 6.18 -8.06
CA ALA A 45 -15.53 6.98 -8.51
C ALA A 45 -16.64 7.02 -7.45
N GLU A 46 -16.95 5.89 -6.82
CA GLU A 46 -17.96 5.81 -5.76
C GLU A 46 -17.52 6.58 -4.51
N ARG A 47 -16.27 6.39 -4.07
CA ARG A 47 -15.69 7.19 -2.96
C ARG A 47 -15.72 8.69 -3.25
N SER A 48 -15.52 9.08 -4.51
CA SER A 48 -15.64 10.45 -4.98
C SER A 48 -17.09 10.97 -4.91
N ARG A 49 -18.08 10.15 -5.28
CA ARG A 49 -19.51 10.48 -5.11
C ARG A 49 -19.83 10.72 -3.63
N VAL A 50 -19.42 9.81 -2.75
CA VAL A 50 -19.66 9.89 -1.30
C VAL A 50 -19.05 11.17 -0.71
N VAL A 51 -17.75 11.42 -0.94
CA VAL A 51 -17.08 12.58 -0.34
C VAL A 51 -17.68 13.90 -0.81
N ARG A 52 -18.29 13.94 -2.01
CA ARG A 52 -18.97 15.11 -2.57
C ARG A 52 -20.45 15.23 -2.20
N GLY A 53 -20.97 14.32 -1.37
CA GLY A 53 -22.39 14.31 -1.00
C GLY A 53 -23.32 14.03 -2.18
N LYS A 54 -22.89 13.17 -3.11
CA LYS A 54 -23.68 12.73 -4.28
C LYS A 54 -24.36 11.37 -4.08
N VAL A 55 -24.21 10.77 -2.91
CA VAL A 55 -24.95 9.60 -2.46
C VAL A 55 -26.04 10.09 -1.51
N ALA A 56 -27.30 9.76 -1.80
CA ALA A 56 -28.42 10.13 -0.96
C ALA A 56 -28.23 9.55 0.46
N SER A 57 -28.77 10.23 1.47
CA SER A 57 -28.70 9.78 2.87
C SER A 57 -27.28 9.77 3.51
N LEU A 58 -26.21 9.96 2.72
CA LEU A 58 -24.84 10.09 3.22
C LEU A 58 -24.38 11.56 3.29
N PRO A 59 -23.82 12.02 4.42
CA PRO A 59 -23.22 13.35 4.51
C PRO A 59 -21.97 13.47 3.64
N ALA A 60 -21.71 14.67 3.10
CA ALA A 60 -20.45 14.94 2.43
C ALA A 60 -19.25 14.75 3.40
N GLY A 61 -18.29 13.93 3.00
CA GLY A 61 -17.09 13.62 3.78
C GLY A 61 -15.96 14.62 3.58
N LYS A 62 -14.85 14.43 4.29
CA LYS A 62 -13.53 15.02 4.01
C LYS A 62 -12.41 14.03 4.29
N LYS A 63 -11.23 14.31 3.74
CA LYS A 63 -10.02 13.50 3.91
C LYS A 63 -10.24 12.03 3.54
N MET A 64 -10.95 11.80 2.43
CA MET A 64 -11.20 10.47 1.90
C MET A 64 -10.03 10.09 1.00
N ASN A 65 -9.34 9.00 1.32
CA ASN A 65 -8.19 8.56 0.53
C ASN A 65 -8.62 7.93 -0.81
N LYS A 66 -7.82 8.15 -1.85
CA LYS A 66 -7.91 7.43 -3.12
C LYS A 66 -7.23 6.06 -2.97
N ILE A 67 -7.96 5.02 -3.34
CA ILE A 67 -7.54 3.63 -3.16
C ILE A 67 -6.56 3.21 -4.25
N ARG A 68 -5.55 2.47 -3.84
CA ARG A 68 -4.57 1.82 -4.73
C ARG A 68 -4.63 0.30 -4.56
N TRP A 69 -4.15 -0.43 -5.56
CA TRP A 69 -4.06 -1.88 -5.48
C TRP A 69 -2.92 -2.33 -4.56
N SER A 70 -3.11 -3.48 -3.91
CA SER A 70 -2.09 -4.19 -3.13
C SER A 70 -2.09 -5.67 -3.48
N CYS A 71 -1.03 -6.12 -4.14
CA CYS A 71 -0.82 -7.55 -4.42
C CYS A 71 -0.82 -8.41 -3.15
N ASN A 72 -0.37 -7.88 -2.01
CA ASN A 72 -0.39 -8.61 -0.75
C ASN A 72 -1.82 -8.84 -0.25
N LEU A 73 -2.70 -7.86 -0.42
CA LEU A 73 -4.11 -8.00 -0.06
C LEU A 73 -4.85 -8.91 -1.05
N GLU A 74 -4.50 -8.87 -2.34
CA GLU A 74 -5.03 -9.80 -3.36
C GLU A 74 -4.65 -11.24 -3.03
N ASN A 75 -3.38 -11.51 -2.73
CA ASN A 75 -2.93 -12.84 -2.34
C ASN A 75 -3.59 -13.32 -1.05
N ALA A 76 -3.75 -12.41 -0.09
CA ALA A 76 -4.40 -12.71 1.17
C ALA A 76 -5.92 -12.92 1.01
N ALA A 77 -6.54 -12.33 -0.02
CA ALA A 77 -7.93 -12.59 -0.40
C ALA A 77 -8.02 -13.97 -1.07
N LYS A 78 -7.14 -14.25 -2.03
CA LYS A 78 -7.03 -15.56 -2.72
C LYS A 78 -6.86 -16.71 -1.72
N ALA A 79 -5.95 -16.55 -0.75
CA ALA A 79 -5.69 -17.58 0.25
C ALA A 79 -6.87 -17.84 1.22
N ALA A 80 -7.83 -16.92 1.28
CA ALA A 80 -9.04 -17.08 2.09
C ALA A 80 -10.21 -17.70 1.32
N LEU A 81 -10.07 -17.89 0.01
CA LEU A 81 -11.07 -18.51 -0.85
C LEU A 81 -10.84 -20.03 -0.90
N ASP A 82 -11.94 -20.78 -0.81
CA ASP A 82 -11.95 -22.24 -0.92
C ASP A 82 -12.59 -22.62 -2.26
N ALA A 83 -11.79 -23.10 -3.20
CA ALA A 83 -12.28 -23.52 -4.52
C ALA A 83 -13.06 -24.85 -4.47
N THR A 84 -13.04 -25.56 -3.33
CA THR A 84 -13.68 -26.89 -3.20
C THR A 84 -15.14 -26.81 -2.75
N THR A 85 -15.58 -25.68 -2.20
CA THR A 85 -16.96 -25.51 -1.73
C THR A 85 -17.36 -24.05 -1.61
N CYS A 86 -18.59 -23.74 -2.01
CA CYS A 86 -19.17 -22.41 -1.82
C CYS A 86 -19.81 -22.20 -0.44
N ALA A 87 -19.89 -23.25 0.39
CA ALA A 87 -20.59 -23.20 1.68
C ALA A 87 -19.87 -22.34 2.73
N LYS A 88 -18.57 -22.05 2.53
CA LYS A 88 -17.77 -21.29 3.48
C LYS A 88 -17.57 -19.86 3.00
N SER A 89 -18.17 -18.92 3.71
CA SER A 89 -17.88 -17.50 3.55
C SER A 89 -16.41 -17.20 3.90
N PRO A 90 -15.67 -16.46 3.05
CA PRO A 90 -14.31 -16.03 3.39
C PRO A 90 -14.34 -15.15 4.64
N GLN A 91 -13.44 -15.42 5.58
CA GLN A 91 -13.39 -14.72 6.86
C GLN A 91 -12.45 -13.52 6.81
N SER A 92 -12.85 -12.42 7.46
CA SER A 92 -12.00 -11.26 7.68
C SER A 92 -10.91 -11.54 8.72
N ASP A 93 -9.75 -10.91 8.55
CA ASP A 93 -8.66 -10.95 9.54
C ASP A 93 -8.82 -9.80 10.55
N VAL A 94 -8.29 -9.97 11.77
CA VAL A 94 -8.34 -8.94 12.81
C VAL A 94 -7.74 -7.59 12.39
N ASN A 95 -6.84 -7.58 11.41
CA ASN A 95 -6.16 -6.39 10.88
C ASN A 95 -6.62 -6.01 9.47
N SER A 96 -7.52 -6.78 8.84
CA SER A 96 -7.90 -6.57 7.44
C SER A 96 -9.36 -6.97 7.22
N ALA A 97 -10.18 -5.95 7.05
CA ALA A 97 -11.60 -6.05 6.74
C ALA A 97 -11.78 -6.70 5.38
N GLY A 98 -12.76 -7.60 5.32
CA GLY A 98 -13.10 -8.38 4.15
C GLY A 98 -14.51 -8.07 3.67
N VAL A 99 -14.69 -7.94 2.36
CA VAL A 99 -15.98 -7.72 1.71
C VAL A 99 -16.10 -8.75 0.59
N TYR A 100 -17.16 -9.56 0.59
CA TYR A 100 -17.37 -10.58 -0.42
C TYR A 100 -18.81 -10.61 -0.93
N LEU A 101 -19.00 -11.20 -2.09
CA LEU A 101 -20.30 -11.64 -2.58
C LEU A 101 -20.16 -12.90 -3.42
N THR A 102 -21.28 -13.58 -3.58
CA THR A 102 -21.41 -14.80 -4.36
C THR A 102 -22.47 -14.55 -5.44
N HIS A 103 -22.19 -14.99 -6.66
CA HIS A 103 -23.13 -14.99 -7.77
C HIS A 103 -22.94 -16.25 -8.61
N ASP A 104 -23.97 -16.63 -9.36
CA ASP A 104 -23.85 -17.58 -10.46
C ASP A 104 -22.71 -17.17 -11.42
N ALA A 105 -21.76 -18.08 -11.65
CA ALA A 105 -20.54 -17.82 -12.38
C ALA A 105 -20.77 -17.51 -13.87
N ASP A 106 -21.85 -18.05 -14.45
CA ASP A 106 -22.19 -17.81 -15.86
C ASP A 106 -22.77 -16.40 -16.06
N ASN A 107 -23.30 -15.81 -15.00
CA ASN A 107 -24.01 -14.53 -15.03
C ASN A 107 -23.21 -13.37 -14.43
N ALA A 108 -22.00 -13.61 -13.92
CA ALA A 108 -21.24 -12.60 -13.18
C ALA A 108 -19.78 -12.47 -13.62
N THR A 109 -19.41 -11.27 -14.07
CA THR A 109 -18.02 -10.86 -14.27
C THR A 109 -17.50 -10.12 -13.03
N ILE A 110 -16.18 -9.98 -12.91
CA ILE A 110 -15.59 -9.20 -11.80
C ILE A 110 -16.12 -7.77 -11.80
N LYS A 111 -16.24 -7.14 -12.97
CA LYS A 111 -16.90 -5.85 -13.13
C LYS A 111 -18.32 -5.84 -12.55
N THR A 112 -19.20 -6.77 -12.94
CA THR A 112 -20.60 -6.74 -12.47
C THR A 112 -20.69 -7.00 -10.96
N MET A 113 -19.81 -7.85 -10.43
CA MET A 113 -19.72 -8.11 -8.99
C MET A 113 -19.26 -6.86 -8.23
N MET A 114 -18.24 -6.15 -8.73
CA MET A 114 -17.81 -4.88 -8.13
C MET A 114 -18.91 -3.82 -8.22
N ASP A 115 -19.55 -3.67 -9.38
CA ASP A 115 -20.67 -2.73 -9.55
C ASP A 115 -21.81 -3.05 -8.56
N SER A 116 -22.11 -4.32 -8.32
CA SER A 116 -23.07 -4.76 -7.30
C SER A 116 -22.62 -4.42 -5.87
N MET A 117 -21.35 -4.63 -5.51
CA MET A 117 -20.82 -4.19 -4.19
C MET A 117 -21.01 -2.69 -3.99
N LEU A 118 -20.72 -1.90 -5.02
CA LEU A 118 -20.78 -0.44 -4.95
C LEU A 118 -22.23 0.06 -4.94
N SER A 119 -23.12 -0.52 -5.74
CA SER A 119 -24.54 -0.17 -5.75
C SER A 119 -25.23 -0.49 -4.41
N ASN A 120 -24.75 -1.51 -3.68
CA ASN A 120 -25.25 -1.82 -2.35
C ASN A 120 -24.95 -0.72 -1.33
N ILE A 121 -24.01 0.20 -1.59
CA ILE A 121 -23.74 1.36 -0.73
C ILE A 121 -24.93 2.33 -0.75
N ASP A 122 -25.47 2.66 -1.94
CA ASP A 122 -26.63 3.55 -2.07
C ASP A 122 -27.85 2.94 -1.35
N VAL A 123 -28.16 1.66 -1.61
CA VAL A 123 -29.28 0.93 -0.98
C VAL A 123 -29.12 0.88 0.54
N TRP A 124 -27.92 0.57 1.01
CA TRP A 124 -27.62 0.48 2.43
C TRP A 124 -27.71 1.85 3.11
N ALA A 125 -27.25 2.92 2.47
CA ALA A 125 -27.34 4.28 3.00
C ALA A 125 -28.79 4.71 3.20
N ASP A 126 -29.65 4.46 2.22
CA ASP A 126 -31.08 4.79 2.29
C ASP A 126 -31.83 3.98 3.35
N ALA A 127 -31.47 2.71 3.53
CA ALA A 127 -32.06 1.87 4.57
C ALA A 127 -31.62 2.27 5.99
N ASN A 128 -30.51 3.01 6.13
CA ASN A 128 -29.91 3.31 7.42
C ASN A 128 -29.69 4.82 7.61
N PRO A 129 -30.70 5.70 7.59
CA PRO A 129 -30.47 7.14 7.66
C PRO A 129 -30.03 7.65 9.05
N SER A 130 -30.33 6.94 10.15
CA SER A 130 -30.04 7.41 11.52
C SER A 130 -28.59 7.27 12.00
N PRO A 131 -27.79 6.24 11.64
CA PRO A 131 -26.34 6.21 11.87
C PRO A 131 -25.56 7.36 11.22
N PHE A 132 -26.10 7.96 10.15
CA PHE A 132 -25.45 9.02 9.37
C PHE A 132 -25.94 10.43 9.71
N THR A 133 -26.60 10.63 10.86
CA THR A 133 -27.01 11.97 11.29
C THR A 133 -25.79 12.78 11.74
N SER A 134 -25.27 13.62 10.85
CA SER A 134 -24.52 14.90 10.98
C SER A 134 -23.60 15.21 12.19
N LYS A 135 -23.30 14.28 13.10
CA LYS A 135 -22.48 14.53 14.29
C LYS A 135 -21.29 13.59 14.46
N ASN A 136 -21.21 12.52 13.67
CA ASN A 136 -20.00 11.76 13.30
C ASN A 136 -20.51 10.52 12.57
N ASN A 137 -20.23 10.39 11.27
CA ASN A 137 -20.61 9.22 10.49
C ASN A 137 -19.98 7.95 11.11
N LYS A 138 -20.76 7.21 11.88
CA LYS A 138 -20.30 6.07 12.69
C LYS A 138 -21.09 4.83 12.38
N VAL A 139 -20.42 3.70 12.47
CA VAL A 139 -21.02 2.37 12.35
C VAL A 139 -21.95 2.13 13.54
N ALA A 140 -23.25 1.95 13.30
CA ALA A 140 -24.22 1.63 14.35
C ALA A 140 -24.35 0.12 14.61
N SER A 141 -24.09 -0.71 13.59
CA SER A 141 -24.13 -2.18 13.69
C SER A 141 -23.03 -2.81 12.83
N THR A 142 -22.53 -3.98 13.25
CA THR A 142 -21.50 -4.71 12.49
C THR A 142 -22.05 -5.37 11.23
N SER A 143 -23.36 -5.58 11.12
CA SER A 143 -24.01 -6.12 9.90
C SER A 143 -23.90 -5.17 8.70
N ALA A 144 -23.59 -3.90 8.94
CA ALA A 144 -23.39 -2.86 7.94
C ALA A 144 -21.92 -2.73 7.46
N SER A 145 -20.99 -3.53 8.00
CA SER A 145 -19.54 -3.28 7.86
C SER A 145 -19.05 -3.40 6.42
N GLY A 146 -19.52 -4.39 5.65
CA GLY A 146 -18.97 -4.67 4.32
C GLY A 146 -19.02 -3.47 3.36
N ASN A 147 -20.20 -2.87 3.18
CA ASN A 147 -20.36 -1.71 2.30
C ASN A 147 -19.68 -0.46 2.88
N ALA A 148 -19.71 -0.31 4.22
CA ALA A 148 -19.06 0.79 4.91
C ALA A 148 -17.53 0.74 4.80
N ASP A 149 -16.94 -0.46 4.75
CA ASP A 149 -15.48 -0.65 4.63
C ASP A 149 -14.95 -0.09 3.29
N LEU A 150 -15.71 -0.24 2.20
CA LEU A 150 -15.33 0.28 0.87
C LEU A 150 -15.27 1.81 0.81
N ILE A 151 -16.07 2.50 1.63
CA ILE A 151 -16.13 3.97 1.70
C ILE A 151 -15.42 4.53 2.94
N ARG A 152 -14.61 3.71 3.61
CA ARG A 152 -13.86 4.15 4.78
C ARG A 152 -12.80 5.18 4.41
N GLY A 153 -12.83 6.34 5.07
CA GLY A 153 -11.94 7.47 4.79
C GLY A 153 -10.46 7.14 4.91
N SER A 154 -10.11 6.33 5.92
CA SER A 154 -8.72 5.97 6.25
C SER A 154 -8.11 4.89 5.37
N MET A 155 -8.92 4.15 4.61
CA MET A 155 -8.45 3.06 3.75
C MET A 155 -7.57 3.59 2.63
N THR A 156 -6.39 2.99 2.41
CA THR A 156 -5.48 3.42 1.31
C THR A 156 -5.27 2.35 0.25
N LYS A 157 -5.48 1.07 0.61
CA LYS A 157 -5.20 -0.06 -0.27
C LYS A 157 -6.31 -1.09 -0.23
N ILE A 158 -6.56 -1.71 -1.39
CA ILE A 158 -7.42 -2.89 -1.56
C ILE A 158 -6.68 -3.95 -2.35
N GLY A 159 -7.03 -5.22 -2.15
CA GLY A 159 -6.70 -6.29 -3.07
C GLY A 159 -7.79 -7.34 -3.04
N CYS A 160 -8.16 -7.85 -4.21
CA CYS A 160 -9.28 -8.77 -4.37
C CYS A 160 -8.85 -10.00 -5.14
N ALA A 161 -9.60 -11.09 -4.96
CA ALA A 161 -9.46 -12.33 -5.70
C ALA A 161 -10.84 -12.92 -5.94
N HIS A 162 -10.94 -13.87 -6.87
CA HIS A 162 -12.13 -14.68 -7.03
C HIS A 162 -11.78 -16.16 -7.13
N THR A 163 -12.78 -17.00 -6.88
CA THR A 163 -12.75 -18.42 -7.20
C THR A 163 -14.13 -18.83 -7.69
N ASP A 164 -14.16 -19.88 -8.48
CA ASP A 164 -15.40 -20.56 -8.86
C ASP A 164 -15.46 -21.88 -8.06
N CYS A 165 -16.65 -22.26 -7.62
CA CYS A 165 -16.93 -23.47 -6.85
C CYS A 165 -18.33 -23.99 -7.20
N GLU A 166 -18.57 -25.28 -7.02
CA GLU A 166 -19.92 -25.86 -7.17
C GLU A 166 -20.68 -25.80 -5.84
N ASP A 167 -21.96 -25.44 -5.90
CA ASP A 167 -22.86 -25.52 -4.76
C ASP A 167 -23.60 -26.88 -4.70
N GLU A 168 -24.48 -27.05 -3.70
CA GLU A 168 -25.21 -28.31 -3.48
C GLU A 168 -26.18 -28.66 -4.60
N ASP A 169 -26.53 -27.70 -5.47
CA ASP A 169 -27.44 -27.85 -6.60
C ASP A 169 -26.69 -28.03 -7.94
N GLU A 170 -25.38 -28.31 -7.90
CA GLU A 170 -24.48 -28.43 -9.06
C GLU A 170 -24.39 -27.14 -9.91
N ILE A 171 -24.71 -25.98 -9.32
CA ILE A 171 -24.55 -24.68 -9.97
C ILE A 171 -23.15 -24.16 -9.68
N THR A 172 -22.44 -23.74 -10.72
CA THR A 172 -21.13 -23.09 -10.54
C THR A 172 -21.35 -21.67 -10.03
N GLN A 173 -20.96 -21.41 -8.79
CA GLN A 173 -20.96 -20.09 -8.18
C GLN A 173 -19.56 -19.47 -8.27
N ARG A 174 -19.51 -18.16 -8.45
CA ARG A 174 -18.32 -17.32 -8.33
C ARG A 174 -18.36 -16.55 -7.03
N ILE A 175 -17.32 -16.69 -6.22
CA ILE A 175 -17.10 -15.88 -5.02
C ILE A 175 -16.05 -14.82 -5.34
N PHE A 176 -16.41 -13.55 -5.18
CA PHE A 176 -15.49 -12.41 -5.29
C PHE A 176 -15.24 -11.83 -3.91
N TYR A 177 -13.97 -11.79 -3.51
CA TYR A 177 -13.56 -11.36 -2.18
C TYR A 177 -12.49 -10.28 -2.24
N CYS A 178 -12.73 -9.16 -1.57
CA CYS A 178 -11.82 -8.05 -1.42
C CYS A 178 -11.38 -7.87 0.03
N ARG A 179 -10.10 -7.56 0.22
CA ARG A 179 -9.51 -7.21 1.51
C ARG A 179 -8.97 -5.79 1.52
N THR A 180 -9.08 -5.12 2.65
CA THR A 180 -8.58 -3.75 2.85
C THR A 180 -7.37 -3.72 3.80
N ASP A 181 -6.65 -2.59 3.80
CA ASP A 181 -5.56 -2.31 4.75
C ASP A 181 -6.05 -1.80 6.12
N GLN A 182 -7.35 -1.93 6.40
CA GLN A 182 -7.96 -1.49 7.65
C GLN A 182 -8.52 -2.67 8.43
N PRO A 183 -8.50 -2.66 9.78
CA PRO A 183 -9.17 -3.68 10.56
C PRO A 183 -10.70 -3.62 10.39
N PRO A 184 -11.44 -4.73 10.56
CA PRO A 184 -12.90 -4.77 10.47
C PRO A 184 -13.56 -3.69 11.33
N LEU A 185 -14.56 -3.02 10.77
CA LEU A 185 -15.32 -1.99 11.47
C LEU A 185 -16.05 -2.56 12.69
N LYS A 186 -15.96 -1.82 13.81
CA LYS A 186 -16.69 -2.09 15.06
C LYS A 186 -17.72 -0.99 15.31
N ASN A 187 -18.74 -1.31 16.11
CA ASN A 187 -19.73 -0.33 16.54
C ASN A 187 -19.04 0.93 17.13
N GLY A 188 -19.49 2.11 16.70
CA GLY A 188 -18.95 3.41 17.10
C GLY A 188 -17.70 3.86 16.35
N ASN A 189 -17.12 3.02 15.47
CA ASN A 189 -16.04 3.43 14.57
C ASN A 189 -16.55 4.47 13.57
N THR A 190 -15.74 5.50 13.33
CA THR A 190 -16.01 6.50 12.29
C THR A 190 -15.68 5.92 10.92
N ILE A 191 -16.61 5.98 9.98
CA ILE A 191 -16.42 5.49 8.61
C ILE A 191 -15.59 6.53 7.82
N TYR A 192 -16.05 7.78 7.79
CA TYR A 192 -15.30 8.92 7.26
C TYR A 192 -15.64 10.19 8.04
N VAL A 193 -14.76 11.19 7.96
CA VAL A 193 -14.92 12.46 8.70
C VAL A 193 -15.89 13.37 7.95
N THR A 194 -16.74 14.10 8.68
CA THR A 194 -17.76 15.02 8.15
C THR A 194 -17.81 16.30 9.00
N PRO A 195 -18.47 17.38 8.54
CA PRO A 195 -18.73 17.71 7.14
C PRO A 195 -17.46 18.29 6.48
N ASP A 196 -17.36 18.30 5.15
CA ASP A 196 -16.57 19.32 4.39
C ASP A 196 -16.50 19.15 2.86
N GLY A 197 -17.15 18.16 2.24
CA GLY A 197 -16.97 17.94 0.80
C GLY A 197 -15.56 17.42 0.46
N GLY A 198 -15.42 16.84 -0.73
CA GLY A 198 -14.12 16.38 -1.24
C GLY A 198 -13.04 17.46 -1.15
N CYS A 199 -11.78 17.04 -1.08
CA CYS A 199 -10.65 17.97 -1.04
C CYS A 199 -10.72 18.92 -2.25
N LYS A 200 -10.28 20.17 -2.07
CA LYS A 200 -10.17 21.19 -3.11
C LYS A 200 -8.73 21.63 -3.31
N THR A 201 -7.93 21.51 -2.27
CA THR A 201 -6.52 21.88 -2.22
C THR A 201 -5.75 20.84 -1.41
N ASN A 202 -4.43 20.82 -1.54
CA ASN A 202 -3.58 19.92 -0.74
C ASN A 202 -3.71 20.16 0.77
N ALA A 203 -4.14 21.36 1.20
CA ALA A 203 -4.36 21.67 2.60
C ALA A 203 -5.58 20.92 3.20
N ASP A 204 -6.49 20.47 2.35
CA ASP A 204 -7.67 19.70 2.77
C ASP A 204 -7.31 18.23 3.06
N CYS A 205 -6.17 17.76 2.54
CA CYS A 205 -5.60 16.43 2.78
C CYS A 205 -4.56 16.45 3.90
N ASP A 206 -4.10 15.27 4.33
CA ASP A 206 -3.03 15.21 5.33
C ASP A 206 -1.66 15.51 4.67
N ALA A 207 -1.41 16.79 4.41
CA ALA A 207 -0.14 17.27 3.84
C ALA A 207 1.07 16.82 4.67
N ILE A 208 0.90 16.57 5.98
CA ILE A 208 1.93 16.05 6.88
C ILE A 208 2.26 14.59 6.55
N LYS A 209 1.35 13.83 5.93
CA LYS A 209 1.60 12.51 5.36
C LYS A 209 2.07 12.54 3.90
N GLY A 210 2.14 13.70 3.26
CA GLY A 210 2.46 13.83 1.84
C GLY A 210 1.26 13.54 0.92
N GLU A 211 0.04 13.60 1.45
CA GLU A 211 -1.18 13.51 0.66
C GLU A 211 -1.44 14.84 -0.06
N ILE A 212 -1.70 14.74 -1.35
CA ILE A 212 -2.19 15.82 -2.20
C ILE A 212 -3.65 15.58 -2.53
N CYS A 213 -4.31 16.66 -2.93
CA CYS A 213 -5.67 16.57 -3.40
C CYS A 213 -5.68 16.29 -4.90
N ASP A 214 -6.28 15.17 -5.30
CA ASP A 214 -6.76 14.99 -6.66
C ASP A 214 -8.07 15.78 -6.80
N THR A 215 -7.97 17.03 -7.26
CA THR A 215 -9.12 17.94 -7.35
C THR A 215 -10.22 17.43 -8.29
N ASN A 216 -9.88 16.57 -9.25
CA ASN A 216 -10.84 15.96 -10.17
C ASN A 216 -11.73 14.93 -9.49
N SER A 217 -11.22 14.22 -8.48
CA SER A 217 -11.98 13.24 -7.69
C SER A 217 -12.38 13.76 -6.30
N GLY A 218 -11.75 14.82 -5.79
CA GLY A 218 -11.95 15.29 -4.42
C GLY A 218 -11.41 14.31 -3.37
N LEU A 219 -10.55 13.38 -3.80
CA LEU A 219 -9.91 12.37 -2.95
C LEU A 219 -8.47 12.76 -2.66
N CYS A 220 -8.00 12.36 -1.48
CA CYS A 220 -6.62 12.54 -1.07
C CYS A 220 -5.77 11.36 -1.57
N GLU A 221 -4.73 11.64 -2.32
CA GLU A 221 -3.78 10.64 -2.80
C GLU A 221 -2.37 11.03 -2.41
N MET A 222 -1.48 10.08 -2.21
CA MET A 222 -0.07 10.40 -2.00
C MET A 222 0.50 11.07 -3.26
N SER A 223 1.17 12.21 -3.09
CA SER A 223 1.82 12.93 -4.19
C SER A 223 2.80 12.03 -4.93
N SER A 224 2.51 11.71 -6.19
CA SER A 224 3.53 11.34 -7.15
C SER A 224 4.08 12.63 -7.73
N THR A 225 5.06 13.27 -7.08
CA THR A 225 5.63 14.49 -7.63
C THR A 225 6.51 14.15 -8.84
N THR A 226 5.89 13.98 -10.01
CA THR A 226 6.52 14.17 -11.31
C THR A 226 6.58 15.67 -11.56
N VAL A 227 7.79 16.21 -11.62
CA VAL A 227 8.03 17.56 -12.17
C VAL A 227 7.60 17.55 -13.64
N PRO A 228 6.95 18.61 -14.16
CA PRO A 228 6.56 18.67 -15.56
C PRO A 228 7.83 18.72 -16.42
N ILE A 229 8.07 17.67 -17.22
CA ILE A 229 9.04 17.72 -18.31
C ILE A 229 8.23 17.90 -19.59
N THR A 230 8.54 19.00 -20.26
CA THR A 230 8.02 19.43 -21.54
C THR A 230 7.89 18.28 -22.54
N SER A 231 6.74 18.23 -23.20
CA SER A 231 6.37 17.28 -24.26
C SER A 231 7.49 17.12 -25.30
N VAL A 232 8.08 15.92 -25.36
CA VAL A 232 8.73 15.42 -26.57
C VAL A 232 7.86 14.30 -27.10
N THR A 233 7.26 14.57 -28.25
CA THR A 233 6.57 13.59 -29.09
C THR A 233 7.58 12.57 -29.57
N THR A 234 7.42 11.29 -29.21
CA THR A 234 8.11 10.20 -29.89
C THR A 234 7.18 9.00 -30.02
N SER A 235 7.02 8.61 -31.28
CA SER A 235 6.18 7.52 -31.76
C SER A 235 6.50 6.18 -31.10
N THR A 236 5.42 5.45 -30.85
CA THR A 236 5.35 4.04 -30.52
C THR A 236 6.15 3.18 -31.51
N THR A 237 7.20 2.53 -31.01
CA THR A 237 7.74 1.32 -31.62
C THR A 237 7.79 0.24 -30.54
N ALA A 238 7.07 -0.85 -30.79
CA ALA A 238 7.03 -2.03 -29.93
C ALA A 238 8.45 -2.55 -29.66
N THR A 239 8.80 -2.77 -28.40
CA THR A 239 10.03 -3.49 -28.02
C THR A 239 9.71 -4.47 -26.91
N THR A 240 10.06 -5.72 -27.17
CA THR A 240 10.07 -6.89 -26.31
C THR A 240 10.62 -6.63 -24.91
N THR A 241 9.94 -7.19 -23.92
CA THR A 241 10.29 -7.25 -22.51
C THR A 241 11.70 -7.80 -22.30
N THR A 242 12.62 -6.93 -21.88
CA THR A 242 13.81 -7.33 -21.13
C THR A 242 13.81 -6.57 -19.82
N THR A 243 13.87 -7.34 -18.73
CA THR A 243 14.11 -6.95 -17.33
C THR A 243 14.98 -5.69 -17.22
N PRO A 244 14.64 -4.68 -16.39
CA PRO A 244 15.59 -3.62 -16.08
C PRO A 244 16.80 -4.27 -15.40
N SER A 245 17.93 -4.25 -16.08
CA SER A 245 19.20 -4.72 -15.53
C SER A 245 19.57 -3.83 -14.35
N TYR A 246 19.46 -4.37 -13.14
CA TYR A 246 20.18 -3.85 -11.98
C TYR A 246 21.68 -4.16 -12.23
N PRO A 247 22.57 -3.16 -12.34
CA PRO A 247 23.96 -3.38 -12.73
C PRO A 247 24.85 -3.99 -11.62
N GLY A 248 24.26 -4.49 -10.52
CA GLY A 248 24.99 -5.02 -9.36
C GLY A 248 24.56 -6.43 -8.97
N GLU A 249 25.37 -7.08 -8.14
CA GLU A 249 24.99 -8.34 -7.48
C GLU A 249 23.79 -8.10 -6.54
N LEU A 250 22.96 -9.11 -6.34
CA LEU A 250 21.89 -9.10 -5.33
C LEU A 250 22.26 -10.04 -4.18
N PRO A 251 21.82 -9.75 -2.93
CA PRO A 251 22.06 -10.66 -1.83
C PRO A 251 21.39 -12.01 -2.08
N THR A 252 22.16 -13.07 -1.94
CA THR A 252 21.68 -14.46 -2.00
C THR A 252 21.40 -14.99 -0.59
N GLY A 253 20.56 -16.02 -0.44
CA GLY A 253 20.24 -16.63 0.86
C GLY A 253 18.75 -16.96 1.02
N GLN A 254 18.37 -17.40 2.23
CA GLN A 254 16.98 -17.72 2.56
C GLN A 254 16.10 -16.46 2.54
N ASN A 255 14.91 -16.60 1.98
CA ASN A 255 13.95 -15.50 1.83
C ASN A 255 12.54 -15.98 2.20
N TYR A 256 12.36 -16.48 3.42
CA TYR A 256 11.06 -16.96 3.88
C TYR A 256 10.24 -15.85 4.55
N GLU A 257 10.88 -14.86 5.18
CA GLU A 257 10.18 -13.81 5.94
C GLU A 257 9.45 -12.82 5.02
N CYS A 258 10.07 -12.42 3.91
CA CYS A 258 9.44 -11.60 2.88
C CYS A 258 9.74 -12.16 1.47
N GLY A 259 9.25 -13.38 1.20
CA GLY A 259 9.58 -14.13 -0.02
C GLY A 259 9.33 -13.44 -1.37
N ASN A 260 8.44 -12.44 -1.38
CA ASN A 260 8.10 -11.67 -2.58
C ASN A 260 9.05 -10.48 -2.85
N ASN A 261 9.90 -10.14 -1.89
CA ASN A 261 10.83 -9.02 -2.00
C ASN A 261 12.18 -9.52 -2.51
N VAL A 262 12.58 -9.07 -3.70
CA VAL A 262 13.85 -9.41 -4.35
C VAL A 262 14.87 -8.31 -4.11
N GLY A 263 16.04 -8.67 -3.57
CA GLY A 263 17.10 -7.73 -3.18
C GLY A 263 17.36 -7.66 -1.67
N MET A 264 16.74 -8.56 -0.90
CA MET A 264 16.97 -8.77 0.53
C MET A 264 16.85 -10.26 0.87
N ASN A 265 17.31 -10.66 2.06
CA ASN A 265 17.22 -12.03 2.58
C ASN A 265 16.99 -12.00 4.11
N ASP A 266 16.60 -13.13 4.70
CA ASP A 266 16.25 -13.24 6.13
C ASP A 266 17.44 -12.90 7.06
N GLU A 267 18.67 -13.22 6.66
CA GLU A 267 19.88 -12.90 7.42
C GLU A 267 20.06 -11.38 7.58
N LEU A 268 19.89 -10.64 6.48
CA LEU A 268 20.02 -9.19 6.45
C LEU A 268 18.86 -8.51 7.18
N ARG A 269 17.62 -9.02 7.06
CA ARG A 269 16.46 -8.53 7.83
C ARG A 269 16.70 -8.63 9.32
N LYS A 270 17.10 -9.82 9.77
CA LYS A 270 17.48 -10.09 11.16
C LYS A 270 18.62 -9.17 11.60
N ARG A 271 19.63 -8.96 10.76
CA ARG A 271 20.77 -8.08 11.10
C ARG A 271 20.34 -6.62 11.28
N PHE A 272 19.52 -6.07 10.39
CA PHE A 272 18.95 -4.74 10.56
C PHE A 272 18.16 -4.63 11.87
N LEU A 273 17.27 -5.58 12.13
CA LEU A 273 16.39 -5.57 13.30
C LEU A 273 17.17 -5.69 14.62
N ASP A 274 18.11 -6.63 14.70
CA ASP A 274 18.94 -6.87 15.88
C ASP A 274 19.80 -5.64 16.20
N MET A 275 20.44 -5.04 15.20
CA MET A 275 21.32 -3.89 15.41
C MET A 275 20.57 -2.64 15.88
N HIS A 276 19.35 -2.41 15.38
CA HIS A 276 18.50 -1.33 15.87
C HIS A 276 17.99 -1.61 17.27
N ASN A 277 17.42 -2.79 17.53
CA ASN A 277 16.85 -3.12 18.82
C ASN A 277 17.91 -3.18 19.94
N TYR A 278 19.13 -3.66 19.65
CA TYR A 278 20.26 -3.60 20.59
C TYR A 278 20.56 -2.17 21.03
N ARG A 279 20.68 -1.24 20.06
CA ARG A 279 20.98 0.17 20.36
C ARG A 279 19.82 0.89 21.04
N ARG A 280 18.58 0.61 20.65
CA ARG A 280 17.35 1.10 21.32
C ARG A 280 17.29 0.63 22.77
N SER A 281 17.62 -0.64 23.04
CA SER A 281 17.70 -1.20 24.40
C SER A 281 18.77 -0.50 25.24
N ASN A 282 20.00 -0.36 24.73
CA ASN A 282 21.06 0.34 25.46
C ASN A 282 20.71 1.81 25.72
N LEU A 283 20.06 2.48 24.77
CA LEU A 283 19.58 3.85 24.95
C LEU A 283 18.51 3.93 26.03
N ALA A 284 17.53 3.02 26.02
CA ALA A 284 16.48 2.95 27.03
C ALA A 284 17.06 2.75 28.44
N GLN A 285 18.10 1.94 28.57
CA GLN A 285 18.81 1.68 29.84
C GLN A 285 19.77 2.80 30.26
N GLY A 286 19.97 3.83 29.43
CA GLY A 286 20.88 4.94 29.73
C GLY A 286 22.36 4.58 29.56
N MET A 287 22.70 3.59 28.73
CA MET A 287 24.07 3.11 28.52
C MET A 287 24.77 3.77 27.33
N VAL A 288 24.14 4.75 26.68
CA VAL A 288 24.69 5.44 25.50
C VAL A 288 25.37 6.73 25.91
N GLN A 289 26.68 6.81 25.69
CA GLN A 289 27.50 7.99 26.00
C GLN A 289 27.57 8.99 24.85
N ARG A 290 27.65 10.27 25.21
CA ARG A 290 28.07 11.39 24.36
C ARG A 290 29.61 11.50 24.35
N PRO A 291 30.22 12.27 23.43
CA PRO A 291 31.66 12.50 23.43
C PRO A 291 32.22 13.04 24.75
N SER A 292 31.41 13.81 25.48
CA SER A 292 31.76 14.35 26.79
C SER A 292 31.82 13.29 27.92
N GLY A 293 31.71 11.99 27.60
CA GLY A 293 31.66 10.88 28.56
C GLY A 293 30.35 10.75 29.34
N ARG A 294 29.44 11.73 29.22
CA ARG A 294 28.13 11.71 29.89
C ARG A 294 27.17 10.76 29.16
N TYR A 295 26.50 9.92 29.93
CA TYR A 295 25.40 9.08 29.46
C TYR A 295 24.15 9.90 29.14
N LEU A 296 23.42 9.51 28.10
CA LEU A 296 22.08 10.02 27.82
C LEU A 296 21.08 9.53 28.87
N PRO A 297 20.00 10.29 29.14
CA PRO A 297 18.96 9.86 30.08
C PRO A 297 18.27 8.58 29.59
N GLN A 298 17.74 7.81 30.55
CA GLN A 298 16.97 6.59 30.29
C GLN A 298 15.67 6.90 29.52
N GLY A 299 15.25 5.97 28.68
CA GLY A 299 14.01 6.06 27.90
C GLY A 299 12.90 5.25 28.57
N ALA A 300 11.79 5.89 28.91
CA ALA A 300 10.68 5.25 29.63
C ALA A 300 9.78 4.37 28.75
N ASP A 301 9.64 4.70 27.45
CA ASP A 301 8.71 4.02 26.53
C ASP A 301 9.37 3.75 25.16
N MET A 302 10.48 3.01 25.18
CA MET A 302 11.22 2.66 23.97
C MET A 302 10.67 1.39 23.33
N ILE A 303 9.80 1.54 22.33
CA ILE A 303 9.17 0.40 21.64
C ILE A 303 10.21 -0.49 20.91
N LYS A 304 10.11 -1.81 21.09
CA LYS A 304 10.88 -2.80 20.32
C LYS A 304 10.35 -2.88 18.89
N LEU A 305 11.24 -2.72 17.92
CA LEU A 305 10.87 -2.79 16.50
C LEU A 305 10.57 -4.23 16.08
N ARG A 306 9.69 -4.37 15.08
CA ARG A 306 9.45 -5.59 14.29
C ARG A 306 9.72 -5.29 12.82
N TYR A 307 10.13 -6.30 12.06
CA TYR A 307 10.33 -6.15 10.63
C TYR A 307 8.98 -6.07 9.91
N ASN A 308 8.94 -5.36 8.77
CA ASN A 308 7.72 -5.20 7.98
C ASN A 308 8.09 -5.28 6.49
N CYS A 309 7.49 -6.23 5.78
CA CYS A 309 7.82 -6.51 4.38
C CYS A 309 7.34 -5.42 3.39
N ASP A 310 6.31 -4.65 3.72
CA ASP A 310 5.88 -3.52 2.88
C ASP A 310 6.90 -2.38 2.94
N LEU A 311 7.42 -2.07 4.13
CA LEU A 311 8.49 -1.09 4.30
C LEU A 311 9.80 -1.52 3.60
N GLU A 312 10.09 -2.82 3.61
CA GLU A 312 11.22 -3.37 2.84
C GLU A 312 11.00 -3.18 1.34
N LYS A 313 9.80 -3.48 0.83
CA LYS A 313 9.46 -3.30 -0.58
C LYS A 313 9.65 -1.84 -1.01
N ASP A 314 9.11 -0.90 -0.23
CA ASP A 314 9.25 0.54 -0.48
C ASP A 314 10.75 0.95 -0.52
N ALA A 315 11.56 0.41 0.41
CA ALA A 315 12.99 0.68 0.43
C ALA A 315 13.73 0.07 -0.77
N ILE A 316 13.38 -1.16 -1.18
CA ILE A 316 13.94 -1.84 -2.34
C ILE A 316 13.63 -1.06 -3.62
N GLU A 317 12.38 -0.64 -3.82
CA GLU A 317 11.96 0.13 -5.00
C GLU A 317 12.72 1.46 -5.11
N GLU A 318 12.99 2.11 -3.98
CA GLU A 318 13.77 3.34 -3.95
C GLU A 318 15.24 3.10 -4.29
N VAL A 319 15.91 2.13 -3.67
CA VAL A 319 17.36 1.91 -3.90
C VAL A 319 17.66 1.24 -5.24
N ARG A 320 16.68 0.56 -5.87
CA ARG A 320 16.81 -0.02 -7.21
C ARG A 320 17.11 1.02 -8.29
N GLN A 321 16.72 2.28 -8.07
CA GLN A 321 17.04 3.39 -8.97
C GLN A 321 18.49 3.88 -8.80
N CYS A 322 19.28 3.25 -7.91
CA CYS A 322 20.62 3.70 -7.51
C CYS A 322 20.70 5.20 -7.21
N PRO A 323 19.81 5.75 -6.35
CA PRO A 323 19.83 7.18 -6.06
C PRO A 323 21.10 7.56 -5.30
N THR A 324 21.59 8.78 -5.49
CA THR A 324 22.76 9.31 -4.77
C THR A 324 22.39 9.97 -3.44
N TYR A 325 21.10 10.13 -3.14
CA TYR A 325 20.58 10.72 -1.91
C TYR A 325 19.20 10.12 -1.57
N LYS A 326 18.77 10.23 -0.30
CA LYS A 326 17.41 9.82 0.11
C LYS A 326 16.36 10.61 -0.67
N THR A 327 15.47 9.93 -1.37
CA THR A 327 14.38 10.60 -2.11
C THR A 327 13.23 10.94 -1.14
N GLY A 328 12.57 12.07 -1.40
CA GLY A 328 11.54 12.59 -0.52
C GLY A 328 10.24 11.79 -0.58
N ASN A 329 10.02 10.89 0.38
CA ASN A 329 8.70 10.33 0.67
C ASN A 329 8.55 10.23 2.20
N VAL A 330 7.58 10.97 2.77
CA VAL A 330 7.51 11.33 4.21
C VAL A 330 6.52 10.50 5.03
N ILE A 331 5.91 9.46 4.45
CA ILE A 331 4.98 8.59 5.19
C ILE A 331 5.71 7.88 6.34
N TYR A 332 6.91 7.36 6.06
CA TYR A 332 7.75 6.64 7.00
C TYR A 332 9.10 7.35 7.16
N GLY A 333 9.69 7.25 8.35
CA GLY A 333 11.04 7.73 8.58
C GLY A 333 12.05 6.94 7.73
N LYS A 334 12.93 7.65 7.01
CA LYS A 334 13.92 7.05 6.11
C LYS A 334 15.34 7.44 6.48
N ASN A 335 16.16 6.41 6.58
CA ASN A 335 17.59 6.51 6.66
C ASN A 335 18.21 5.97 5.37
N PHE A 336 19.25 6.65 4.88
CA PHE A 336 19.94 6.32 3.64
C PHE A 336 21.45 6.30 3.89
N ASP A 337 22.15 5.35 3.28
CA ASP A 337 23.60 5.27 3.29
C ASP A 337 24.05 4.71 1.94
N SER A 338 25.22 5.16 1.48
CA SER A 338 25.84 4.69 0.25
C SER A 338 27.33 4.53 0.53
N SER A 339 27.91 3.39 0.15
CA SER A 339 29.33 3.12 0.31
C SER A 339 29.93 2.57 -0.98
N PRO A 340 31.18 2.92 -1.32
CA PRO A 340 31.90 2.24 -2.39
C PRO A 340 31.95 0.73 -2.13
N SER A 341 31.70 -0.07 -3.17
CA SER A 341 31.77 -1.54 -3.10
C SER A 341 33.14 -2.08 -2.66
N THR A 342 34.20 -1.27 -2.78
CA THR A 342 35.54 -1.57 -2.29
C THR A 342 35.68 -1.52 -0.77
N ILE A 343 34.76 -0.87 -0.06
CA ILE A 343 34.77 -0.71 1.41
C ILE A 343 33.80 -1.70 2.08
N THR A 344 32.66 -1.97 1.44
CA THR A 344 31.65 -2.92 1.93
C THR A 344 31.67 -4.17 1.05
N SER A 345 32.59 -5.08 1.33
CA SER A 345 32.84 -6.28 0.52
C SER A 345 31.69 -7.30 0.54
N THR A 346 30.74 -7.17 1.45
CA THR A 346 29.52 -8.01 1.53
C THR A 346 28.29 -7.18 1.86
N PHE A 347 27.09 -7.64 1.45
CA PHE A 347 25.82 -7.01 1.85
C PHE A 347 25.67 -6.89 3.37
N ARG A 348 26.10 -7.91 4.12
CA ARG A 348 26.09 -7.87 5.59
C ARG A 348 26.96 -6.73 6.12
N SER A 349 28.18 -6.56 5.60
CA SER A 349 29.06 -5.46 6.01
C SER A 349 28.47 -4.08 5.65
N ALA A 350 27.77 -3.97 4.52
CA ALA A 350 27.05 -2.76 4.12
C ALA A 350 25.94 -2.41 5.11
N VAL A 351 25.10 -3.39 5.49
CA VAL A 351 24.06 -3.21 6.52
C VAL A 351 24.67 -2.77 7.85
N GLU A 352 25.72 -3.45 8.31
CA GLU A 352 26.39 -3.13 9.57
C GLU A 352 26.99 -1.73 9.58
N LYS A 353 27.58 -1.33 8.44
CA LYS A 353 28.15 0.00 8.25
C LYS A 353 27.08 1.08 8.26
N ALA A 354 26.01 0.91 7.49
CA ALA A 354 24.91 1.85 7.39
C ALA A 354 24.26 2.10 8.76
N VAL A 355 23.86 1.03 9.47
CA VAL A 355 23.26 1.17 10.80
C VAL A 355 24.24 1.81 11.78
N SER A 356 25.53 1.45 11.73
CA SER A 356 26.53 2.09 12.57
C SER A 356 26.71 3.58 12.23
N ASN A 357 26.65 3.97 10.96
CA ASN A 357 26.74 5.35 10.52
C ASN A 357 25.55 6.19 10.99
N TRP A 358 24.34 5.65 10.92
CA TRP A 358 23.14 6.35 11.39
C TRP A 358 23.20 6.61 12.88
N TRP A 359 23.67 5.62 13.66
CA TRP A 359 23.72 5.72 15.12
C TRP A 359 24.96 6.45 15.67
N LYS A 360 26.11 6.44 14.97
CA LYS A 360 27.35 7.05 15.48
C LYS A 360 27.26 8.56 15.66
N ILE A 361 26.22 9.21 15.10
CA ILE A 361 25.99 10.65 15.28
C ILE A 361 25.89 11.02 16.77
N VAL A 362 25.42 10.11 17.62
CA VAL A 362 25.40 10.31 19.08
C VAL A 362 26.78 10.58 19.69
N ARG A 363 27.85 10.11 19.03
CA ARG A 363 29.26 10.26 19.42
C ARG A 363 29.99 11.35 18.64
N LYS A 364 29.27 12.22 17.92
CA LYS A 364 29.88 13.37 17.24
C LYS A 364 29.67 14.65 18.04
N ASP A 365 30.75 15.39 18.25
CA ASP A 365 30.70 16.68 18.93
C ASP A 365 29.78 17.66 18.19
N ASN A 366 28.91 18.33 18.95
CA ASN A 366 27.91 19.29 18.49
C ASN A 366 26.93 18.80 17.40
N GLN A 367 26.95 17.51 17.05
CA GLN A 367 26.04 16.88 16.09
C GLN A 367 25.14 15.82 16.75
N GLY A 368 25.52 15.30 17.92
CA GLY A 368 24.71 14.38 18.73
C GLY A 368 23.56 15.05 19.50
N PRO A 369 22.64 14.26 20.07
CA PRO A 369 21.55 14.80 20.88
C PRO A 369 22.11 15.48 22.14
N GLY A 370 21.47 16.58 22.56
CA GLY A 370 21.73 17.21 23.85
C GLY A 370 21.07 16.45 25.01
N MET A 371 21.41 16.81 26.25
CA MET A 371 20.87 16.14 27.46
C MET A 371 19.36 16.34 27.65
N LYS A 372 18.76 17.33 26.99
CA LYS A 372 17.30 17.53 26.96
C LYS A 372 16.58 16.59 25.98
N VAL A 373 17.34 15.80 25.19
CA VAL A 373 16.84 14.81 24.23
C VAL A 373 15.68 15.29 23.35
N THR A 374 15.72 16.56 22.95
CA THR A 374 14.65 17.20 22.16
C THR A 374 15.11 17.41 20.72
N PHE A 375 14.36 16.88 19.75
CA PHE A 375 14.50 17.25 18.34
C PHE A 375 13.78 18.58 18.07
N ARG A 376 14.38 19.49 17.28
CA ARG A 376 13.89 20.85 17.04
C ARG A 376 14.18 21.26 15.60
N GLN A 377 13.57 22.34 15.14
CA GLN A 377 13.74 22.83 13.76
C GLN A 377 15.21 23.02 13.35
N LYS A 378 16.07 23.51 14.26
CA LYS A 378 17.51 23.67 14.01
C LYS A 378 18.28 22.37 13.73
N HIS A 379 17.65 21.22 13.98
CA HIS A 379 18.22 19.90 13.72
C HIS A 379 17.78 19.32 12.37
N VAL A 380 16.77 19.92 11.73
CA VAL A 380 16.30 19.54 10.39
C VAL A 380 17.42 19.70 9.37
N GLY A 381 17.61 18.72 8.50
CA GLY A 381 18.67 18.69 7.49
C GLY A 381 20.07 18.47 8.05
N THR A 382 20.22 18.26 9.36
CA THR A 382 21.53 18.01 9.98
C THR A 382 21.75 16.51 10.22
N PRO A 383 23.01 16.06 10.43
CA PRO A 383 23.30 14.63 10.62
C PRO A 383 22.52 13.94 11.74
N ILE A 384 22.02 14.66 12.75
CA ILE A 384 21.26 14.09 13.88
C ILE A 384 19.93 13.44 13.45
N GLU A 385 19.42 13.77 12.26
CA GLU A 385 18.24 13.13 11.69
C GLU A 385 18.42 11.62 11.59
N SER A 386 19.60 11.14 11.21
CA SER A 386 19.78 9.69 11.02
C SER A 386 19.75 8.89 12.32
N TYR A 387 20.11 9.54 13.43
CA TYR A 387 20.05 8.94 14.76
C TYR A 387 18.65 9.04 15.38
N THR A 388 17.95 10.15 15.16
CA THR A 388 16.66 10.43 15.82
C THR A 388 15.46 9.92 15.04
N GLN A 389 15.49 10.03 13.70
CA GLN A 389 14.41 9.71 12.78
C GLN A 389 13.04 10.25 13.24
N VAL A 390 13.03 11.43 13.86
CA VAL A 390 11.82 12.08 14.36
C VAL A 390 11.11 12.79 13.22
N LYS A 391 9.80 12.61 13.11
CA LYS A 391 8.98 13.36 12.16
C LYS A 391 8.98 14.84 12.56
N THR A 392 9.49 15.69 11.68
CA THR A 392 9.47 17.14 11.86
C THR A 392 8.09 17.65 11.49
N LYS A 393 7.49 18.43 12.40
CA LYS A 393 6.16 19.01 12.22
C LYS A 393 6.14 20.08 11.14
#